data_AF-A0A4Q6ERF0-F1
#
_entry.id   AF-A0A4Q6ERF0-F1
#
_cell.length_a   1.000
_cell.length_b   1.000
_cell.length_c   1.000
_cell.angle_alpha   90.00
_cell.angle_beta   90.00
_cell.angle_gamma   90.00
#
_symmetry.space_group_name_H-M   'P 1'
#
loop_
_entity.id
_entity.type
_entity.pdbx_description
1 polymer ?
#
loop_
_entity_poly.entity_id
_entity_poly.type
_entity_poly.pdbx_seq_one_letter_code
_entity_poly.pdbx_strand_id
1 'polypeptide(L)'
;MRTASLLAIALTVASFTARADDDNSCKLQPDAPSLIYDIPGYPSFFAKVSADGRYMFYINNGNHILDLQRAGTRVTVPGPYDPVPAPPIGKDKKVKHFTMPSPDMRFYDLDKAIAAMKPGETVNLDAQPLNEERPRHGSYQSVGVISDSGNGKATYRTIAGSLNFAEFEADGDTVKQVPGKSINCGRQGSYQLPMISKDGREISVYDTSAGSTKILRIQDDGSCKEVLDLGIATGKVEFAYDNNAITFHTDSYTEGSNGRQFSAPGPDGVKNVYAMELKRDGENLSAGNIRRITSNIQSGNNSYYPSFTANGDVAYINSSKAPNEDMKFSFRVAKAPLNEEVHPLATLPAGCETALAATFALGDMMQQVCRAMVNNRTLAGTDAALWTMSLDPKACRNLVQENWDRMESGVKGNQALLRTNRFKPEHLNSLTKDALLDACPTEERAQVPPNVHNFLNTPENIDSMTGKQVFMAKCQSCHEGGTARSFEWDNLKLEDVSMMLISIQDGTMPRGATQNRAQLMQPLIRELLAKQQALEEAAANAKK
;
A
#
# COMPACT_ATOMS: atom_id res chain seq x y z
N MET A 1 -43.95 -37.06 61.31
CA MET A 1 -44.69 -35.89 60.80
C MET A 1 -43.73 -34.70 60.74
N ARG A 2 -43.59 -34.08 59.56
CA ARG A 2 -43.09 -32.71 59.27
C ARG A 2 -41.61 -32.41 59.65
N THR A 3 -40.66 -32.45 58.70
CA THR A 3 -40.21 -31.34 57.81
C THR A 3 -39.79 -30.06 58.54
N ALA A 4 -38.50 -29.70 58.50
CA ALA A 4 -37.99 -28.48 57.82
C ALA A 4 -36.61 -28.01 58.33
N SER A 5 -35.77 -27.64 57.35
CA SER A 5 -34.77 -26.54 57.39
C SER A 5 -33.47 -26.69 58.17
N LEU A 6 -32.37 -26.92 57.43
CA LEU A 6 -31.30 -25.92 57.22
C LEU A 6 -30.17 -26.53 56.38
N LEU A 7 -30.34 -26.53 55.06
CA LEU A 7 -29.25 -26.69 54.09
C LEU A 7 -29.32 -25.47 53.16
N ALA A 8 -28.58 -24.42 53.50
CA ALA A 8 -28.46 -23.20 52.72
C ALA A 8 -26.98 -22.82 52.60
N ILE A 9 -26.18 -23.69 51.97
CA ILE A 9 -24.83 -23.39 51.47
C ILE A 9 -24.66 -24.16 50.16
N ALA A 10 -25.30 -23.70 49.09
CA ALA A 10 -24.95 -24.02 47.71
C ALA A 10 -25.92 -23.27 46.81
N LEU A 11 -25.49 -22.15 46.24
CA LEU A 11 -25.82 -21.63 44.90
C LEU A 11 -25.44 -20.14 44.85
N THR A 12 -24.15 -19.84 45.04
CA THR A 12 -23.57 -18.68 44.36
C THR A 12 -23.24 -19.17 42.96
N VAL A 13 -24.22 -19.07 42.07
CA VAL A 13 -24.04 -19.27 40.64
C VAL A 13 -23.10 -18.15 40.20
N ALA A 14 -21.81 -18.46 40.17
CA ALA A 14 -20.85 -17.68 39.43
C ALA A 14 -21.17 -17.90 37.95
N SER A 15 -22.13 -17.12 37.44
CA SER A 15 -22.28 -16.86 36.02
C SER A 15 -21.07 -16.06 35.57
N PHE A 16 -19.90 -16.69 35.54
CA PHE A 16 -18.86 -16.29 34.61
C PHE A 16 -19.43 -16.60 33.24
N THR A 17 -20.13 -15.63 32.66
CA THR A 17 -20.18 -15.51 31.22
C THR A 17 -18.73 -15.44 30.77
N ALA A 18 -18.18 -16.60 30.40
CA ALA A 18 -17.15 -16.65 29.39
C ALA A 18 -17.76 -16.00 28.15
N ARG A 19 -17.74 -14.67 28.11
CA ARG A 19 -17.67 -13.92 26.87
C ARG A 19 -16.33 -14.36 26.31
N ALA A 20 -16.35 -15.49 25.61
CA ALA A 20 -15.25 -15.85 24.75
C ALA A 20 -14.97 -14.61 23.89
N ASP A 21 -13.71 -14.25 23.76
CA ASP A 21 -13.20 -13.34 22.74
C ASP A 21 -13.45 -13.94 21.33
N ASP A 22 -14.71 -14.25 21.02
CA ASP A 22 -15.23 -14.76 19.74
C ASP A 22 -15.15 -13.69 18.64
N ASP A 23 -14.80 -12.45 19.00
CA ASP A 23 -14.41 -11.39 18.06
C ASP A 23 -13.18 -11.75 17.20
N ASN A 24 -12.45 -12.80 17.57
CA ASN A 24 -11.34 -13.32 16.76
C ASN A 24 -11.76 -14.26 15.64
N SER A 25 -13.02 -14.70 15.57
CA SER A 25 -13.49 -15.67 14.57
C SER A 25 -13.55 -15.09 13.15
N CYS A 26 -13.61 -13.77 13.01
CA CYS A 26 -13.69 -13.09 11.70
C CYS A 26 -12.39 -12.61 11.12
N LYS A 27 -11.27 -13.07 11.68
CA LYS A 27 -9.99 -12.91 11.03
C LYS A 27 -9.98 -13.83 9.81
N LEU A 28 -9.86 -13.23 8.62
CA LEU A 28 -9.41 -13.96 7.44
C LEU A 28 -8.20 -14.78 7.86
N GLN A 29 -8.38 -16.10 7.96
CA GLN A 29 -7.28 -16.99 8.28
C GLN A 29 -6.37 -16.94 7.04
N PRO A 30 -5.18 -16.35 7.17
CA PRO A 30 -4.25 -16.40 6.07
C PRO A 30 -3.91 -17.87 5.83
N ASP A 31 -3.66 -18.24 4.58
CA ASP A 31 -3.18 -19.59 4.29
C ASP A 31 -1.97 -19.87 5.17
N ALA A 32 -1.96 -21.03 5.81
CA ALA A 32 -0.80 -21.46 6.57
C ALA A 32 0.42 -21.42 5.63
N PRO A 33 1.55 -20.84 6.05
CA PRO A 33 2.73 -20.81 5.21
C PRO A 33 3.16 -22.25 4.92
N SER A 34 3.34 -22.55 3.63
CA SER A 34 3.84 -23.83 3.14
C SER A 34 5.28 -24.11 3.58
N LEU A 35 6.00 -23.06 3.97
CA LEU A 35 7.36 -23.12 4.47
C LEU A 35 7.57 -22.08 5.57
N ILE A 36 8.26 -22.49 6.65
CA ILE A 36 8.79 -21.60 7.67
C ILE A 36 10.27 -21.95 7.86
N TYR A 37 11.13 -20.96 7.76
CA TYR A 37 12.58 -21.09 7.95
C TYR A 37 13.06 -20.03 8.92
N ASP A 38 13.48 -20.42 10.12
CA ASP A 38 13.98 -19.48 11.12
C ASP A 38 15.36 -18.94 10.73
N ILE A 39 15.56 -17.63 10.90
CA ILE A 39 16.85 -16.99 10.65
C ILE A 39 17.43 -16.40 11.93
N PRO A 40 18.76 -16.48 12.09
CA PRO A 40 19.41 -15.77 13.17
C PRO A 40 19.29 -14.27 12.87
N GLY A 41 18.96 -13.48 13.89
CA GLY A 41 19.09 -12.01 13.88
C GLY A 41 18.14 -11.24 12.96
N TYR A 42 18.25 -9.92 13.07
CA TYR A 42 17.43 -8.95 12.35
C TYR A 42 17.94 -8.77 10.90
N PRO A 43 17.11 -9.03 9.88
CA PRO A 43 17.47 -8.74 8.49
C PRO A 43 17.32 -7.24 8.21
N SER A 44 18.34 -6.60 7.61
CA SER A 44 18.43 -5.14 7.72
C SER A 44 17.49 -4.34 6.81
N PHE A 45 17.56 -4.53 5.49
CA PHE A 45 16.89 -3.63 4.53
C PHE A 45 16.07 -4.33 3.45
N PHE A 46 16.38 -5.59 3.11
CA PHE A 46 15.65 -6.32 2.07
C PHE A 46 15.72 -7.84 2.23
N ALA A 47 14.74 -8.51 1.62
CA ALA A 47 14.86 -9.90 1.27
C ALA A 47 14.18 -10.16 -0.09
N LYS A 48 14.77 -11.05 -0.88
CA LYS A 48 14.24 -11.49 -2.17
C LYS A 48 14.35 -13.00 -2.31
N VAL A 49 13.30 -13.60 -2.87
CA VAL A 49 13.34 -15.02 -3.22
C VAL A 49 13.69 -15.18 -4.70
N SER A 50 14.43 -16.24 -5.04
CA SER A 50 14.64 -16.66 -6.43
C SER A 50 13.32 -17.07 -7.08
N ALA A 51 13.30 -17.08 -8.42
CA ALA A 51 12.12 -17.42 -9.20
C ALA A 51 11.55 -18.81 -8.86
N ASP A 52 12.41 -19.79 -8.58
CA ASP A 52 12.00 -21.14 -8.18
C ASP A 52 11.57 -21.27 -6.70
N GLY A 53 11.62 -20.18 -5.93
CA GLY A 53 11.26 -20.18 -4.52
C GLY A 53 12.30 -20.82 -3.59
N ARG A 54 13.45 -21.26 -4.12
CA ARG A 54 14.43 -22.06 -3.37
C ARG A 54 15.43 -21.22 -2.59
N TYR A 55 15.90 -20.12 -3.16
CA TYR A 55 16.98 -19.32 -2.58
C TYR A 55 16.47 -18.00 -2.06
N MET A 56 16.83 -17.66 -0.82
CA MET A 56 16.53 -16.37 -0.21
C MET A 56 17.78 -15.51 -0.12
N PHE A 57 17.69 -14.31 -0.66
CA PHE A 57 18.73 -13.30 -0.69
C PHE A 57 18.42 -12.26 0.38
N TYR A 58 19.31 -12.04 1.33
CA TYR A 58 19.06 -11.11 2.44
C TYR A 58 20.37 -10.63 3.07
N ILE A 59 20.28 -9.57 3.88
CA ILE A 59 21.41 -9.05 4.66
C ILE A 59 21.19 -9.30 6.16
N ASN A 60 22.22 -9.83 6.83
CA ASN A 60 22.33 -9.88 8.29
C ASN A 60 23.81 -10.03 8.66
N ASN A 61 24.44 -8.96 9.17
CA ASN A 61 25.88 -8.92 9.44
C ASN A 61 26.72 -9.37 8.22
N GLY A 62 26.28 -8.99 7.01
CA GLY A 62 26.81 -9.45 5.72
C GLY A 62 25.68 -9.86 4.78
N ASN A 63 25.98 -9.99 3.50
CA ASN A 63 25.03 -10.42 2.48
C ASN A 63 25.01 -11.94 2.38
N HIS A 64 23.83 -12.54 2.33
CA HIS A 64 23.65 -13.98 2.32
C HIS A 64 22.75 -14.44 1.18
N ILE A 65 23.07 -15.62 0.64
CA ILE A 65 22.15 -16.44 -0.17
C ILE A 65 21.91 -17.73 0.61
N LEU A 66 20.66 -17.96 1.01
CA LEU A 66 20.23 -19.09 1.82
C LEU A 66 19.46 -20.10 0.96
N ASP A 67 19.74 -21.39 1.12
CA ASP A 67 18.94 -22.46 0.52
C ASP A 67 17.80 -22.86 1.46
N LEU A 68 16.57 -22.48 1.10
CA LEU A 68 15.38 -22.70 1.92
C LEU A 68 14.98 -24.19 2.03
N GLN A 69 15.54 -25.06 1.19
CA GLN A 69 15.30 -26.50 1.24
C GLN A 69 16.35 -27.26 2.07
N ARG A 70 17.45 -26.61 2.45
CA ARG A 70 18.55 -27.23 3.21
C ARG A 70 18.88 -26.38 4.43
N ALA A 71 18.38 -26.81 5.58
CA ALA A 71 18.62 -26.14 6.86
C ALA A 71 20.12 -25.88 7.11
N GLY A 72 20.43 -24.65 7.50
CA GLY A 72 21.78 -24.16 7.79
C GLY A 72 22.65 -23.86 6.56
N THR A 73 22.20 -24.15 5.34
CA THR A 73 23.03 -23.97 4.13
C THR A 73 22.91 -22.57 3.55
N ARG A 74 24.00 -21.80 3.61
CA ARG A 74 24.08 -20.46 3.00
C ARG A 74 25.48 -20.11 2.52
N VAL A 75 25.57 -19.12 1.63
CA VAL A 75 26.84 -18.46 1.31
C VAL A 75 26.77 -17.00 1.70
N THR A 76 27.88 -16.46 2.19
CA THR A 76 28.10 -15.03 2.30
C THR A 76 28.62 -14.52 0.96
N VAL A 77 28.03 -13.46 0.42
CA VAL A 77 28.48 -12.78 -0.80
C VAL A 77 29.07 -11.40 -0.47
N PRO A 78 29.97 -10.83 -1.29
CA PRO A 78 30.63 -9.57 -0.96
C PRO A 78 29.69 -8.37 -1.00
N GLY A 79 30.07 -7.27 -0.36
CA GLY A 79 29.37 -5.98 -0.46
C GLY A 79 28.52 -5.61 0.76
N PRO A 80 28.07 -4.34 0.84
CA PRO A 80 27.36 -3.80 2.00
C PRO A 80 25.84 -3.71 1.84
N TYR A 81 25.30 -4.05 0.66
CA TYR A 81 23.88 -3.90 0.33
C TYR A 81 23.29 -5.21 -0.16
N ASP A 82 21.97 -5.39 0.06
CA ASP A 82 21.26 -6.64 -0.18
C ASP A 82 21.48 -7.18 -1.59
N PRO A 83 21.77 -8.48 -1.75
CA PRO A 83 21.78 -9.09 -3.07
C PRO A 83 20.36 -9.26 -3.60
N VAL A 84 20.19 -9.11 -4.92
CA VAL A 84 18.89 -9.21 -5.59
C VAL A 84 19.00 -10.17 -6.77
N PRO A 85 18.21 -11.26 -6.82
CA PRO A 85 18.19 -12.14 -7.98
C PRO A 85 17.64 -11.39 -9.20
N ALA A 86 18.32 -11.48 -10.33
CA ALA A 86 17.78 -11.00 -11.59
C ALA A 86 16.59 -11.88 -12.03
N PRO A 87 15.65 -11.36 -12.84
CA PRO A 87 14.60 -12.21 -13.39
C PRO A 87 15.17 -13.34 -14.28
N PRO A 88 14.47 -14.46 -14.42
CA PRO A 88 14.92 -15.59 -15.21
C PRO A 88 15.03 -15.24 -16.70
N ILE A 89 16.07 -15.75 -17.35
CA ILE A 89 16.35 -15.53 -18.78
C ILE A 89 16.58 -16.86 -19.51
N GLY A 90 16.58 -16.83 -20.84
CA GLY A 90 16.86 -18.01 -21.65
C GLY A 90 15.68 -18.97 -21.78
N LYS A 91 15.86 -20.02 -22.60
CA LYS A 91 14.85 -21.06 -22.86
C LYS A 91 14.44 -21.84 -21.61
N ASP A 92 15.36 -22.05 -20.69
CA ASP A 92 15.13 -22.78 -19.44
C ASP A 92 14.59 -21.89 -18.32
N LYS A 93 14.42 -20.58 -18.57
CA LYS A 93 13.84 -19.61 -17.64
C LYS A 93 14.44 -19.73 -16.24
N LYS A 94 15.78 -19.77 -16.17
CA LYS A 94 16.54 -19.80 -14.92
C LYS A 94 17.10 -18.45 -14.55
N VAL A 95 17.21 -18.21 -13.25
CA VAL A 95 17.98 -17.08 -12.71
C VAL A 95 19.45 -17.40 -12.86
N LYS A 96 20.17 -16.64 -13.69
CA LYS A 96 21.62 -16.81 -13.91
C LYS A 96 22.48 -15.85 -13.09
N HIS A 97 21.91 -14.68 -12.77
CA HIS A 97 22.65 -13.61 -12.12
C HIS A 97 21.92 -13.10 -10.90
N PHE A 98 22.69 -12.54 -9.98
CA PHE A 98 22.18 -11.64 -8.95
C PHE A 98 23.00 -10.36 -8.95
N THR A 99 22.40 -9.28 -8.46
CA THR A 99 23.02 -7.96 -8.44
C THR A 99 23.25 -7.48 -7.02
N MET A 100 24.28 -6.64 -6.84
CA MET A 100 24.54 -5.90 -5.61
C MET A 100 25.10 -4.51 -5.95
N PRO A 101 24.66 -3.44 -5.28
CA PRO A 101 25.37 -2.19 -5.35
C PRO A 101 26.62 -2.26 -4.45
N SER A 102 27.74 -1.67 -4.89
CA SER A 102 28.81 -1.02 -4.10
C SER A 102 30.19 -1.15 -4.77
N PRO A 103 30.91 -0.03 -5.02
CA PRO A 103 30.40 1.34 -5.16
C PRO A 103 29.39 1.48 -6.31
N ASP A 104 29.36 0.50 -7.21
CA ASP A 104 28.57 0.49 -8.43
C ASP A 104 27.63 -0.73 -8.48
N MET A 105 26.62 -0.73 -9.34
CA MET A 105 25.82 -1.92 -9.66
C MET A 105 26.71 -3.02 -10.26
N ARG A 106 26.78 -4.17 -9.58
CA ARG A 106 27.58 -5.33 -9.98
C ARG A 106 26.70 -6.55 -10.17
N PHE A 107 26.97 -7.32 -11.22
CA PHE A 107 26.39 -8.61 -11.50
C PHE A 107 27.33 -9.72 -11.06
N TYR A 108 26.77 -10.78 -10.52
CA TYR A 108 27.49 -11.97 -10.09
C TYR A 108 26.78 -13.20 -10.62
N ASP A 109 27.57 -14.24 -10.86
CA ASP A 109 27.10 -15.54 -11.31
C ASP A 109 26.44 -16.30 -10.14
N LEU A 110 25.15 -16.60 -10.29
CA LEU A 110 24.39 -17.30 -9.27
C LEU A 110 24.79 -18.79 -9.18
N ASP A 111 25.11 -19.44 -10.29
CA ASP A 111 25.49 -20.86 -10.31
C ASP A 111 26.81 -21.07 -9.56
N LYS A 112 27.77 -20.14 -9.68
CA LYS A 112 29.02 -20.14 -8.88
C LYS A 112 28.72 -20.01 -7.38
N ALA A 113 27.79 -19.14 -6.99
CA ALA A 113 27.39 -19.00 -5.59
C ALA A 113 26.72 -20.28 -5.06
N ILE A 114 25.79 -20.86 -5.82
CA ILE A 114 25.11 -22.11 -5.45
C ILE A 114 26.11 -23.27 -5.36
N ALA A 115 27.04 -23.39 -6.31
CA ALA A 115 28.06 -24.44 -6.31
C ALA A 115 28.99 -24.38 -5.10
N ALA A 116 29.20 -23.20 -4.52
CA ALA A 116 29.98 -23.02 -3.31
C ALA A 116 29.23 -23.45 -2.02
N MET A 117 27.90 -23.59 -2.07
CA MET A 117 27.09 -23.98 -0.90
C MET A 117 27.41 -25.38 -0.41
N LYS A 118 27.68 -25.50 0.89
CA LYS A 118 27.86 -26.78 1.58
C LYS A 118 26.73 -27.03 2.59
N PRO A 119 26.21 -28.27 2.71
CA PRO A 119 25.17 -28.61 3.68
C PRO A 119 25.50 -28.16 5.11
N GLY A 120 24.61 -27.39 5.75
CA GLY A 120 24.79 -26.92 7.13
C GLY A 120 25.90 -25.89 7.38
N GLU A 121 26.57 -25.38 6.34
CA GLU A 121 27.70 -24.46 6.46
C GLU A 121 27.38 -23.05 5.94
N THR A 122 28.11 -22.06 6.46
CA THR A 122 28.21 -20.71 5.88
C THR A 122 29.55 -20.59 5.16
N VAL A 123 29.51 -20.44 3.83
CA VAL A 123 30.73 -20.31 3.00
C VAL A 123 30.90 -18.87 2.56
N ASN A 124 32.08 -18.27 2.76
CA ASN A 124 32.38 -16.95 2.22
C ASN A 124 32.78 -17.07 0.75
N LEU A 125 31.97 -16.50 -0.14
CA LEU A 125 32.23 -16.50 -1.57
C LEU A 125 33.11 -15.32 -1.95
N ASP A 126 34.33 -15.58 -2.40
CA ASP A 126 35.18 -14.58 -3.08
C ASP A 126 34.83 -14.53 -4.58
N ALA A 127 33.64 -14.01 -4.89
CA ALA A 127 33.19 -13.86 -6.26
C ALA A 127 33.61 -12.50 -6.83
N GLN A 128 34.22 -12.53 -8.01
CA GLN A 128 34.46 -11.34 -8.80
C GLN A 128 33.18 -10.97 -9.58
N PRO A 129 32.89 -9.66 -9.73
CA PRO A 129 31.76 -9.22 -10.54
C PRO A 129 31.97 -9.55 -12.02
N LEU A 130 30.88 -9.81 -12.74
CA LEU A 130 30.87 -10.11 -14.17
C LEU A 130 30.98 -8.84 -15.05
N ASN A 131 30.91 -7.66 -14.43
CA ASN A 131 31.07 -6.36 -15.08
C ASN A 131 32.16 -5.54 -14.37
N GLU A 132 32.96 -4.83 -15.16
CA GLU A 132 34.00 -3.91 -14.67
C GLU A 132 33.53 -2.44 -14.66
N GLU A 133 32.49 -2.13 -15.44
CA GLU A 133 32.00 -0.78 -15.63
C GLU A 133 31.29 -0.25 -14.39
N ARG A 134 31.32 1.08 -14.21
CA ARG A 134 30.91 1.79 -12.99
C ARG A 134 29.56 2.52 -13.14
N PRO A 135 28.43 1.84 -12.94
CA PRO A 135 27.12 2.48 -12.81
C PRO A 135 26.91 3.13 -11.43
N ARG A 136 25.94 4.05 -11.38
CA ARG A 136 25.74 5.05 -10.31
C ARG A 136 25.51 4.45 -8.91
N HIS A 137 25.90 5.22 -7.90
CA HIS A 137 25.73 4.91 -6.47
C HIS A 137 24.26 4.82 -6.02
N GLY A 138 23.97 3.88 -5.14
CA GLY A 138 22.71 3.77 -4.41
C GLY A 138 22.69 2.55 -3.50
N SER A 139 22.07 2.65 -2.33
CA SER A 139 21.89 1.52 -1.40
C SER A 139 20.73 0.60 -1.77
N TYR A 140 19.95 1.01 -2.76
CA TYR A 140 18.70 0.40 -3.13
C TYR A 140 18.78 -0.09 -4.57
N GLN A 141 18.21 -1.26 -4.87
CA GLN A 141 18.21 -1.79 -6.24
C GLN A 141 16.98 -2.62 -6.62
N SER A 142 16.68 -2.66 -7.92
CA SER A 142 15.78 -3.64 -8.54
C SER A 142 16.16 -3.87 -10.01
N VAL A 143 15.79 -5.02 -10.57
CA VAL A 143 16.20 -5.49 -11.91
C VAL A 143 15.00 -6.05 -12.69
N GLY A 144 14.84 -5.62 -13.94
CA GLY A 144 13.89 -6.14 -14.92
C GLY A 144 14.58 -6.60 -16.21
N VAL A 145 13.96 -7.48 -16.99
CA VAL A 145 14.45 -7.98 -18.29
C VAL A 145 13.67 -7.33 -19.42
N ILE A 146 14.30 -6.38 -20.12
CA ILE A 146 13.64 -5.64 -21.22
C ILE A 146 13.73 -6.37 -22.57
N SER A 147 14.68 -7.29 -22.72
CA SER A 147 14.82 -8.20 -23.86
C SER A 147 15.49 -9.52 -23.45
N ASP A 148 15.07 -10.63 -24.06
CA ASP A 148 15.65 -11.97 -23.88
C ASP A 148 15.61 -12.69 -25.23
N SER A 149 16.77 -13.00 -25.80
CA SER A 149 16.85 -13.72 -27.08
C SER A 149 16.73 -15.24 -26.94
N GLY A 150 16.53 -15.76 -25.72
CA GLY A 150 16.30 -17.17 -25.44
C GLY A 150 17.56 -18.05 -25.46
N ASN A 151 18.66 -17.59 -26.05
CA ASN A 151 19.98 -18.24 -26.01
C ASN A 151 20.83 -17.82 -24.80
N GLY A 152 20.21 -17.25 -23.77
CA GLY A 152 20.91 -16.75 -22.58
C GLY A 152 21.50 -15.37 -22.74
N LYS A 153 21.25 -14.68 -23.87
CA LYS A 153 21.48 -13.23 -23.95
C LYS A 153 20.23 -12.47 -23.55
N ALA A 154 20.42 -11.44 -22.74
CA ALA A 154 19.34 -10.60 -22.26
C ALA A 154 19.84 -9.17 -22.05
N THR A 155 18.92 -8.21 -22.16
CA THR A 155 19.18 -6.85 -21.68
C THR A 155 18.43 -6.64 -20.37
N TYR A 156 19.18 -6.38 -19.30
CA TYR A 156 18.64 -5.98 -18.01
C TYR A 156 18.47 -4.47 -17.94
N ARG A 157 17.38 -4.02 -17.31
CA ARG A 157 17.24 -2.66 -16.82
C ARG A 157 17.28 -2.69 -15.31
N THR A 158 18.21 -1.95 -14.73
CA THR A 158 18.35 -1.81 -13.28
C THR A 158 17.93 -0.43 -12.83
N ILE A 159 17.42 -0.35 -11.60
CA ILE A 159 17.28 0.91 -10.87
C ILE A 159 18.22 0.85 -9.67
N ALA A 160 18.92 1.95 -9.39
CA ALA A 160 19.67 2.16 -8.15
C ALA A 160 19.25 3.47 -7.45
N GLY A 161 19.13 3.45 -6.12
CA GLY A 161 18.79 4.65 -5.33
C GLY A 161 17.47 5.32 -5.76
N SER A 162 17.47 6.65 -5.89
CA SER A 162 16.28 7.46 -6.23
C SER A 162 16.00 7.52 -7.74
N LEU A 163 15.67 6.38 -8.36
CA LEU A 163 15.35 6.26 -9.79
C LEU A 163 16.55 6.50 -10.74
N ASN A 164 17.75 6.01 -10.38
CA ASN A 164 18.86 5.99 -11.34
C ASN A 164 18.81 4.72 -12.18
N PHE A 165 18.57 4.86 -13.48
CA PHE A 165 18.49 3.74 -14.40
C PHE A 165 19.84 3.45 -15.05
N ALA A 166 20.09 2.17 -15.30
CA ALA A 166 21.16 1.69 -16.16
C ALA A 166 20.70 0.43 -16.88
N GLU A 167 21.23 0.20 -18.08
CA GLU A 167 20.93 -0.97 -18.90
C GLU A 167 22.21 -1.77 -19.12
N PHE A 168 22.08 -3.10 -19.08
CA PHE A 168 23.19 -4.03 -19.21
C PHE A 168 22.84 -5.14 -20.18
N GLU A 169 23.74 -5.44 -21.11
CA GLU A 169 23.67 -6.65 -21.92
C GLU A 169 24.43 -7.76 -21.20
N ALA A 170 23.75 -8.89 -21.03
CA ALA A 170 24.33 -10.12 -20.54
C ALA A 170 24.43 -11.15 -21.67
N ASP A 171 25.55 -11.86 -21.73
CA ASP A 171 25.82 -12.97 -22.66
C ASP A 171 26.65 -14.02 -21.93
N GLY A 172 25.97 -15.03 -21.37
CA GLY A 172 26.60 -16.01 -20.48
C GLY A 172 27.22 -15.33 -19.25
N ASP A 173 28.52 -15.57 -19.04
CA ASP A 173 29.30 -15.04 -17.91
C ASP A 173 29.79 -13.59 -18.13
N THR A 174 29.38 -12.93 -19.21
CA THR A 174 29.77 -11.54 -19.50
C THR A 174 28.58 -10.62 -19.30
N VAL A 175 28.75 -9.56 -18.50
CA VAL A 175 27.77 -8.48 -18.38
C VAL A 175 28.46 -7.15 -18.67
N LYS A 176 27.93 -6.36 -19.59
CA LYS A 176 28.43 -5.03 -19.94
C LYS A 176 27.31 -4.01 -19.85
N GLN A 177 27.61 -2.82 -19.34
CA GLN A 177 26.67 -1.71 -19.43
C GLN A 177 26.57 -1.30 -20.89
N VAL A 178 25.37 -0.96 -21.33
CA VAL A 178 25.14 -0.41 -22.66
C VAL A 178 24.60 1.01 -22.56
N PRO A 179 24.79 1.85 -23.59
CA PRO A 179 24.11 3.14 -23.66
C PRO A 179 22.59 2.94 -23.59
N GLY A 180 22.04 3.11 -22.39
CA GLY A 180 20.61 2.98 -22.15
C GLY A 180 19.87 4.25 -22.53
N LYS A 181 18.54 4.15 -22.66
CA LYS A 181 17.68 5.32 -22.81
C LYS A 181 17.78 6.18 -21.54
N SER A 182 17.81 7.50 -21.71
CA SER A 182 17.69 8.44 -20.59
C SER A 182 16.26 8.36 -20.05
N ILE A 183 16.07 7.69 -18.91
CA ILE A 183 14.76 7.57 -18.29
C ILE A 183 14.57 8.68 -17.27
N ASN A 184 13.50 9.44 -17.43
CA ASN A 184 13.13 10.54 -16.54
C ASN A 184 11.66 10.41 -16.13
N CYS A 185 11.44 9.92 -14.91
CA CYS A 185 10.10 9.82 -14.35
C CYS A 185 9.57 11.10 -13.70
N GLY A 186 10.25 12.24 -13.89
CA GLY A 186 9.89 13.50 -13.23
C GLY A 186 9.98 13.42 -11.70
N ARG A 187 9.63 14.52 -11.02
CA ARG A 187 9.49 14.64 -9.55
C ARG A 187 10.60 13.93 -8.73
N GLN A 188 11.84 14.04 -9.18
CA GLN A 188 12.99 13.53 -8.42
C GLN A 188 13.01 14.23 -7.05
N GLY A 189 12.84 13.44 -5.97
CA GLY A 189 12.82 13.94 -4.59
C GLY A 189 11.54 13.64 -3.80
N SER A 190 10.38 13.47 -4.45
CA SER A 190 9.14 13.05 -3.76
C SER A 190 8.85 11.56 -3.89
N TYR A 191 9.48 10.87 -4.84
CA TYR A 191 9.37 9.42 -5.00
C TYR A 191 10.37 8.65 -4.15
N GLN A 192 9.86 7.67 -3.41
CA GLN A 192 10.63 6.74 -2.58
C GLN A 192 10.33 5.29 -2.96
N LEU A 193 11.13 4.36 -2.43
CA LEU A 193 10.93 2.90 -2.57
C LEU A 193 10.70 2.42 -4.02
N PRO A 194 11.48 2.88 -5.02
CA PRO A 194 11.19 2.60 -6.42
C PRO A 194 11.40 1.12 -6.75
N MET A 195 10.43 0.37 -7.26
CA MET A 195 10.64 -1.03 -7.66
C MET A 195 10.31 -1.23 -9.12
N ILE A 196 11.27 -1.75 -9.90
CA ILE A 196 11.02 -2.06 -11.31
C ILE A 196 10.29 -3.40 -11.44
N SER A 197 9.33 -3.43 -12.36
CA SER A 197 8.66 -4.64 -12.85
C SER A 197 9.63 -5.62 -13.49
N LYS A 198 9.21 -6.89 -13.60
CA LYS A 198 10.06 -7.99 -14.06
C LYS A 198 10.41 -7.89 -15.54
N ASP A 199 9.62 -7.17 -16.33
CA ASP A 199 9.91 -6.85 -17.74
C ASP A 199 10.62 -5.50 -17.92
N GLY A 200 10.89 -4.77 -16.82
CA GLY A 200 11.58 -3.50 -16.86
C GLY A 200 10.77 -2.32 -17.43
N ARG A 201 9.46 -2.45 -17.64
CA ARG A 201 8.62 -1.43 -18.33
C ARG A 201 7.82 -0.55 -17.38
N GLU A 202 7.57 -1.03 -16.18
CA GLU A 202 6.83 -0.32 -15.14
C GLU A 202 7.65 -0.21 -13.85
N ILE A 203 7.31 0.79 -13.04
CA ILE A 203 7.97 1.07 -11.77
C ILE A 203 6.91 1.44 -10.76
N SER A 204 6.93 0.81 -9.60
CA SER A 204 6.17 1.32 -8.46
C SER A 204 7.01 2.33 -7.67
N VAL A 205 6.40 3.43 -7.24
CA VAL A 205 7.03 4.42 -6.37
C VAL A 205 6.07 4.81 -5.26
N TYR A 206 6.61 5.10 -4.07
CA TYR A 206 5.85 5.77 -3.03
C TYR A 206 5.95 7.29 -3.21
N ASP A 207 4.84 7.96 -3.54
CA ASP A 207 4.77 9.41 -3.70
C ASP A 207 4.48 10.06 -2.35
N THR A 208 5.55 10.54 -1.70
CA THR A 208 5.49 11.21 -0.40
C THR A 208 4.68 12.52 -0.43
N SER A 209 4.40 13.08 -1.61
CA SER A 209 3.53 14.26 -1.71
C SER A 209 2.04 13.89 -1.68
N ALA A 210 1.68 12.77 -2.32
CA ALA A 210 0.31 12.27 -2.37
C ALA A 210 -0.04 11.36 -1.18
N GLY A 211 0.97 10.81 -0.50
CA GLY A 211 0.76 9.82 0.56
C GLY A 211 0.30 8.46 0.02
N SER A 212 0.58 8.16 -1.25
CA SER A 212 0.11 6.96 -1.94
C SER A 212 1.22 6.31 -2.77
N THR A 213 1.09 5.00 -2.98
CA THR A 213 1.94 4.23 -3.89
C THR A 213 1.36 4.26 -5.29
N LYS A 214 2.21 4.54 -6.27
CA LYS A 214 1.87 4.68 -7.69
C LYS A 214 2.63 3.68 -8.53
N ILE A 215 2.07 3.29 -9.67
CA ILE A 215 2.75 2.58 -10.74
C ILE A 215 2.87 3.52 -11.93
N LEU A 216 4.11 3.71 -12.38
CA LEU A 216 4.48 4.50 -13.54
C LEU A 216 4.92 3.56 -14.66
N ARG A 217 4.47 3.81 -15.89
CA ARG A 217 4.98 3.14 -17.09
C ARG A 217 6.07 3.99 -17.75
N ILE A 218 7.20 3.35 -18.02
CA ILE A 218 8.30 3.91 -18.80
C ILE A 218 7.93 3.84 -20.28
N GLN A 219 7.86 5.01 -20.92
CA GLN A 219 7.54 5.17 -22.33
C GLN A 219 8.77 4.93 -23.20
N ASP A 220 8.55 4.79 -24.51
CA ASP A 220 9.63 4.55 -25.47
C ASP A 220 10.62 5.72 -25.59
N ASP A 221 10.19 6.94 -25.30
CA ASP A 221 11.02 8.15 -25.26
C ASP A 221 11.78 8.32 -23.92
N GLY A 222 11.58 7.41 -22.96
CA GLY A 222 12.18 7.46 -21.63
C GLY A 222 11.41 8.30 -20.61
N SER A 223 10.33 8.97 -21.01
CA SER A 223 9.41 9.60 -20.04
C SER A 223 8.66 8.55 -19.24
N CYS A 224 8.07 8.92 -18.09
CA CYS A 224 7.20 8.02 -17.33
C CYS A 224 5.80 8.60 -17.20
N LYS A 225 4.79 7.75 -17.38
CA LYS A 225 3.36 8.07 -17.26
C LYS A 225 2.79 7.32 -16.06
N GLU A 226 2.10 8.02 -15.17
CA GLU A 226 1.32 7.36 -14.12
C GLU A 226 0.21 6.53 -14.77
N VAL A 227 0.16 5.23 -14.45
CA VAL A 227 -0.85 4.30 -15.00
C VAL A 227 -1.76 3.72 -13.92
N LEU A 228 -1.35 3.80 -12.65
CA LEU A 228 -2.18 3.40 -11.51
C LEU A 228 -1.72 4.14 -10.24
N ASP A 229 -2.65 4.67 -9.47
CA ASP A 229 -2.44 5.08 -8.07
C ASP A 229 -3.21 4.11 -7.17
N LEU A 230 -2.53 3.50 -6.20
CA LEU A 230 -3.14 2.55 -5.27
C LEU A 230 -4.01 3.23 -4.21
N GLY A 231 -3.86 4.56 -4.04
CA GLY A 231 -4.56 5.34 -3.01
C GLY A 231 -4.13 5.02 -1.57
N ILE A 232 -3.16 4.12 -1.39
CA ILE A 232 -2.64 3.66 -0.10
C ILE A 232 -1.13 3.81 -0.04
N ALA A 233 -0.61 4.13 1.14
CA ALA A 233 0.81 4.06 1.42
C ALA A 233 1.21 2.59 1.59
N THR A 234 2.09 2.09 0.73
CA THR A 234 2.64 0.74 0.84
C THR A 234 4.14 0.76 1.02
N GLY A 235 4.68 -0.24 1.71
CA GLY A 235 6.09 -0.51 1.67
C GLY A 235 6.54 -0.88 0.25
N LYS A 236 7.78 -1.37 0.13
CA LYS A 236 8.35 -1.79 -1.16
C LYS A 236 7.40 -2.79 -1.86
N VAL A 237 7.03 -2.46 -3.09
CA VAL A 237 6.19 -3.29 -3.96
C VAL A 237 7.04 -4.25 -4.77
N GLU A 238 6.64 -5.50 -4.91
CA GLU A 238 7.25 -6.45 -5.83
C GLU A 238 6.25 -6.85 -6.90
N PHE A 239 6.66 -6.79 -8.18
CA PHE A 239 5.88 -7.31 -9.29
C PHE A 239 6.06 -8.84 -9.42
N ALA A 240 4.98 -9.54 -9.72
CA ALA A 240 5.03 -10.95 -10.09
C ALA A 240 5.80 -11.14 -11.42
N TYR A 241 6.28 -12.36 -11.67
CA TYR A 241 7.08 -12.69 -12.86
C TYR A 241 6.36 -12.51 -14.19
N ASP A 242 5.03 -12.59 -14.19
CA ASP A 242 4.18 -12.31 -15.35
C ASP A 242 3.68 -10.84 -15.40
N ASN A 243 4.06 -10.02 -14.41
CA ASN A 243 3.61 -8.64 -14.21
C ASN A 243 2.07 -8.46 -14.10
N ASN A 244 1.31 -9.52 -13.82
CA ASN A 244 -0.14 -9.44 -13.62
C ASN A 244 -0.53 -9.30 -12.15
N ALA A 245 0.46 -9.15 -11.26
CA ALA A 245 0.23 -8.94 -9.85
C ALA A 245 1.36 -8.16 -9.20
N ILE A 246 1.06 -7.58 -8.04
CA ILE A 246 2.02 -7.00 -7.12
C ILE A 246 1.84 -7.55 -5.71
N THR A 247 2.89 -7.55 -4.92
CA THR A 247 2.84 -7.81 -3.48
C THR A 247 3.54 -6.70 -2.73
N PHE A 248 3.01 -6.34 -1.57
CA PHE A 248 3.52 -5.25 -0.75
C PHE A 248 3.15 -5.50 0.71
N HIS A 249 3.73 -4.71 1.61
CA HIS A 249 3.24 -4.67 2.99
C HIS A 249 2.67 -3.30 3.31
N THR A 250 1.80 -3.26 4.32
CA THR A 250 1.35 -2.02 4.96
C THR A 250 1.80 -2.00 6.40
N ASP A 251 2.04 -0.80 6.90
CA ASP A 251 2.36 -0.55 8.30
C ASP A 251 1.12 -0.06 9.03
N SER A 252 0.93 -0.52 10.26
CA SER A 252 0.00 0.04 11.24
C SER A 252 0.81 0.30 12.50
N TYR A 253 0.64 1.49 13.08
CA TYR A 253 1.40 1.92 14.24
C TYR A 253 0.45 2.14 15.41
N THR A 254 0.93 1.88 16.61
CA THR A 254 0.31 2.47 17.80
C THR A 254 0.71 3.96 17.88
N GLU A 255 -0.21 4.81 18.36
CA GLU A 255 0.00 6.25 18.59
C GLU A 255 1.43 6.60 19.06
N GLY A 256 2.09 7.57 18.42
CA GLY A 256 3.38 8.12 18.87
C GLY A 256 4.62 7.80 18.03
N SER A 257 4.51 7.01 16.97
CA SER A 257 5.59 6.93 15.96
C SER A 257 5.58 8.20 15.10
N ASN A 258 6.72 8.85 14.91
CA ASN A 258 6.87 10.18 14.26
C ASN A 258 6.53 10.20 12.74
N GLY A 259 5.45 9.57 12.29
CA GLY A 259 4.97 9.60 10.91
C GLY A 259 5.93 9.02 9.87
N ARG A 260 7.04 8.37 10.30
CA ARG A 260 8.00 7.74 9.39
C ARG A 260 7.35 6.50 8.78
N GLN A 261 6.88 6.65 7.55
CA GLN A 261 6.33 5.55 6.78
C GLN A 261 7.42 4.52 6.50
N PHE A 262 7.12 3.24 6.73
CA PHE A 262 7.99 2.09 6.40
C PHE A 262 9.27 2.00 7.24
N SER A 263 9.13 2.06 8.56
CA SER A 263 10.25 1.83 9.48
C SER A 263 10.69 0.36 9.49
N ALA A 264 11.88 0.13 10.05
CA ALA A 264 12.32 -1.20 10.50
C ALA A 264 11.22 -1.87 11.34
N PRO A 265 11.02 -3.19 11.28
CA PRO A 265 10.10 -3.86 12.19
C PRO A 265 10.52 -3.56 13.63
N GLY A 266 9.54 -3.18 14.43
CA GLY A 266 9.73 -2.76 15.81
C GLY A 266 8.74 -3.46 16.74
N PRO A 267 8.96 -3.36 18.06
CA PRO A 267 8.07 -3.92 19.07
C PRO A 267 6.68 -3.27 19.07
N ASP A 268 6.56 -2.06 18.53
CA ASP A 268 5.34 -1.24 18.59
C ASP A 268 4.56 -1.21 17.25
N GLY A 269 5.09 -1.90 16.22
CA GLY A 269 4.52 -1.91 14.88
C GLY A 269 3.78 -3.21 14.57
N VAL A 270 2.77 -3.10 13.70
CA VAL A 270 2.11 -4.22 13.05
C VAL A 270 2.28 -4.07 11.55
N LYS A 271 2.85 -5.08 10.88
CA LYS A 271 3.01 -5.08 9.42
C LYS A 271 2.30 -6.27 8.81
N ASN A 272 1.60 -6.05 7.71
CA ASN A 272 0.88 -7.10 7.00
C ASN A 272 1.22 -7.13 5.52
N VAL A 273 1.38 -8.32 4.96
CA VAL A 273 1.63 -8.56 3.54
C VAL A 273 0.32 -8.73 2.80
N TYR A 274 0.27 -8.19 1.58
CA TYR A 274 -0.85 -8.28 0.65
C TYR A 274 -0.32 -8.66 -0.73
N ALA A 275 -1.15 -9.32 -1.52
CA ALA A 275 -0.96 -9.53 -2.94
C ALA A 275 -2.17 -8.95 -3.68
N MET A 276 -1.95 -8.34 -4.84
CA MET A 276 -2.99 -7.66 -5.60
C MET A 276 -2.80 -7.97 -7.09
N GLU A 277 -3.88 -8.39 -7.72
CA GLU A 277 -3.97 -8.56 -9.17
C GLU A 277 -3.88 -7.19 -9.87
N LEU A 278 -3.23 -7.16 -11.03
CA LEU A 278 -3.18 -6.02 -11.94
C LEU A 278 -3.91 -6.39 -13.22
N LYS A 279 -4.97 -5.64 -13.55
CA LYS A 279 -5.75 -5.82 -14.77
C LYS A 279 -5.28 -4.84 -15.83
N ARG A 280 -4.93 -5.38 -16.99
CA ARG A 280 -4.40 -4.63 -18.14
C ARG A 280 -5.46 -4.56 -19.22
N ASP A 281 -5.77 -3.35 -19.67
CA ASP A 281 -6.63 -3.08 -20.83
C ASP A 281 -5.92 -2.07 -21.74
N GLY A 282 -5.18 -2.60 -22.72
CA GLY A 282 -4.28 -1.81 -23.54
C GLY A 282 -3.22 -1.08 -22.70
N GLU A 283 -3.24 0.25 -22.72
CA GLU A 283 -2.36 1.05 -21.87
C GLU A 283 -2.87 1.22 -20.44
N ASN A 284 -4.13 0.92 -20.17
CA ASN A 284 -4.70 1.16 -18.85
C ASN A 284 -4.30 0.03 -17.90
N LEU A 285 -3.94 0.41 -16.68
CA LEU A 285 -3.71 -0.50 -15.58
C LEU A 285 -4.77 -0.21 -14.51
N SER A 286 -5.36 -1.25 -13.96
CA SER A 286 -6.32 -1.14 -12.86
C SER A 286 -6.03 -2.19 -11.79
N ALA A 287 -6.38 -1.90 -10.55
CA ALA A 287 -6.29 -2.86 -9.47
C ALA A 287 -7.40 -3.92 -9.63
N GLY A 288 -7.02 -5.19 -9.56
CA GLY A 288 -7.92 -6.32 -9.53
C GLY A 288 -8.20 -6.78 -8.09
N ASN A 289 -8.32 -8.09 -7.91
CA ASN A 289 -8.49 -8.67 -6.59
C ASN A 289 -7.29 -8.38 -5.68
N ILE A 290 -7.55 -7.98 -4.42
CA ILE A 290 -6.55 -7.92 -3.36
C ILE A 290 -6.77 -9.06 -2.36
N ARG A 291 -5.68 -9.70 -1.95
CA ARG A 291 -5.63 -10.73 -0.93
C ARG A 291 -4.67 -10.32 0.18
N ARG A 292 -5.13 -10.37 1.42
CA ARG A 292 -4.27 -10.27 2.60
C ARG A 292 -3.57 -11.61 2.81
N ILE A 293 -2.24 -11.60 2.84
CA ILE A 293 -1.40 -12.81 2.99
C ILE A 293 -1.08 -13.09 4.46
N THR A 294 -1.05 -12.06 5.31
CA THR A 294 -0.78 -12.22 6.76
C THR A 294 -1.79 -11.42 7.58
N SER A 295 -2.09 -11.91 8.79
CA SER A 295 -3.14 -11.35 9.65
C SER A 295 -2.60 -10.94 11.03
N ASN A 296 -1.46 -10.25 11.05
CA ASN A 296 -0.88 -9.69 12.27
C ASN A 296 -1.81 -8.60 12.83
N ILE A 297 -2.07 -8.71 14.13
CA ILE A 297 -2.93 -7.80 14.91
C ILE A 297 -2.33 -7.47 16.28
N GLN A 298 -1.20 -8.10 16.63
CA GLN A 298 -0.52 -7.88 17.90
C GLN A 298 0.73 -7.06 17.62
N SER A 299 0.92 -6.00 18.39
CA SER A 299 2.11 -5.17 18.33
C SER A 299 3.37 -6.02 18.51
N GLY A 300 4.39 -5.77 17.68
CA GLY A 300 5.63 -6.55 17.63
C GLY A 300 5.59 -7.75 16.68
N ASN A 301 4.43 -8.07 16.09
CA ASN A 301 4.31 -9.05 15.01
C ASN A 301 4.27 -8.34 13.65
N ASN A 302 5.32 -8.54 12.86
CA ASN A 302 5.51 -7.84 11.60
C ASN A 302 5.75 -8.82 10.46
N SER A 303 5.03 -8.67 9.35
CA SER A 303 5.32 -9.35 8.10
C SER A 303 5.65 -8.34 6.99
N TYR A 304 6.82 -8.46 6.39
CA TYR A 304 7.40 -7.43 5.52
C TYR A 304 8.37 -8.01 4.47
N TYR A 305 8.81 -7.13 3.55
CA TYR A 305 9.63 -7.46 2.37
C TYR A 305 9.11 -8.66 1.55
N PRO A 306 7.86 -8.60 1.07
CA PRO A 306 7.33 -9.69 0.27
C PRO A 306 8.01 -9.77 -1.10
N SER A 307 8.13 -10.99 -1.61
CA SER A 307 8.74 -11.31 -2.90
C SER A 307 8.00 -12.48 -3.54
N PHE A 308 7.62 -12.34 -4.81
CA PHE A 308 7.00 -13.43 -5.55
C PHE A 308 8.01 -14.51 -5.94
N THR A 309 7.55 -15.76 -5.96
CA THR A 309 8.11 -16.84 -6.76
C THR A 309 7.48 -16.82 -8.16
N ALA A 310 8.06 -17.53 -9.13
CA ALA A 310 7.52 -17.65 -10.49
C ALA A 310 6.17 -18.39 -10.53
N ASN A 311 5.86 -19.20 -9.52
CA ASN A 311 4.58 -19.89 -9.40
C ASN A 311 3.49 -19.01 -8.76
N GLY A 312 3.80 -17.76 -8.39
CA GLY A 312 2.84 -16.83 -7.79
C GLY A 312 2.74 -16.90 -6.26
N ASP A 313 3.47 -17.81 -5.59
CA ASP A 313 3.57 -17.80 -4.13
C ASP A 313 4.35 -16.57 -3.65
N VAL A 314 4.06 -16.11 -2.44
CA VAL A 314 4.71 -14.95 -1.81
C VAL A 314 5.60 -15.40 -0.67
N ALA A 315 6.89 -15.18 -0.82
CA ALA A 315 7.87 -15.28 0.25
C ALA A 315 7.95 -13.95 1.01
N TYR A 316 8.11 -13.98 2.33
CA TYR A 316 8.21 -12.76 3.15
C TYR A 316 8.98 -13.03 4.44
N ILE A 317 9.42 -11.97 5.10
CA ILE A 317 9.99 -12.04 6.44
C ILE A 317 8.87 -11.85 7.45
N ASN A 318 8.84 -12.71 8.46
CA ASN A 318 8.01 -12.56 9.63
C ASN A 318 8.88 -12.35 10.87
N SER A 319 8.67 -11.25 11.58
CA SER A 319 9.18 -11.06 12.94
C SER A 319 8.05 -11.18 13.97
N SER A 320 8.39 -11.73 15.13
CA SER A 320 7.45 -11.86 16.25
C SER A 320 8.20 -11.68 17.56
N LYS A 321 7.57 -10.99 18.51
CA LYS A 321 8.10 -10.80 19.86
C LYS A 321 7.09 -11.29 20.88
N ALA A 322 7.37 -12.43 21.51
CA ALA A 322 6.59 -12.88 22.66
C ALA A 322 6.92 -12.01 23.89
N PRO A 323 6.01 -11.92 24.89
CA PRO A 323 6.30 -11.20 26.12
C PRO A 323 7.60 -11.68 26.78
N ASN A 324 8.50 -10.74 27.09
CA ASN A 324 9.81 -11.01 27.69
C ASN A 324 10.79 -11.83 26.84
N GLU A 325 10.54 -12.00 25.54
CA GLU A 325 11.49 -12.64 24.62
C GLU A 325 12.14 -11.63 23.66
N ASP A 326 13.30 -12.01 23.13
CA ASP A 326 13.91 -11.31 22.00
C ASP A 326 13.07 -11.49 20.72
N MET A 327 13.18 -10.55 19.80
CA MET A 327 12.49 -10.64 18.51
C MET A 327 13.04 -11.82 17.70
N LYS A 328 12.14 -12.72 17.29
CA LYS A 328 12.46 -13.86 16.42
C LYS A 328 12.12 -13.50 14.98
N PHE A 329 12.89 -14.03 14.04
CA PHE A 329 12.73 -13.78 12.61
C PHE A 329 12.66 -15.10 11.85
N SER A 330 11.76 -15.17 10.87
CA SER A 330 11.60 -16.33 9.99
C SER A 330 11.30 -15.88 8.57
N PHE A 331 11.82 -16.59 7.58
CA PHE A 331 11.28 -16.56 6.23
C PHE A 331 10.06 -17.46 6.14
N ARG A 332 9.03 -17.00 5.45
CA ARG A 332 7.79 -17.75 5.23
C ARG A 332 7.40 -17.70 3.77
N VAL A 333 6.80 -18.78 3.26
CA VAL A 333 6.24 -18.84 1.91
C VAL A 333 4.78 -19.21 1.99
N ALA A 334 3.89 -18.34 1.52
CA ALA A 334 2.46 -18.56 1.50
C ALA A 334 1.91 -18.47 0.08
N LYS A 335 0.82 -19.20 -0.18
CA LYS A 335 0.11 -19.10 -1.46
C LYS A 335 -0.56 -17.73 -1.59
N ALA A 336 -0.62 -17.24 -2.82
CA ALA A 336 -1.37 -16.04 -3.16
C ALA A 336 -2.25 -16.29 -4.40
N PRO A 337 -3.32 -17.11 -4.29
CA PRO A 337 -4.19 -17.35 -5.43
C PRO A 337 -5.03 -16.08 -5.67
N LEU A 338 -4.59 -15.29 -6.67
CA LEU A 338 -5.23 -14.05 -7.10
C LEU A 338 -6.32 -14.28 -8.14
N ASN A 339 -6.20 -15.37 -8.90
CA ASN A 339 -7.09 -15.75 -10.00
C ASN A 339 -8.20 -16.72 -9.58
N GLU A 340 -8.08 -17.31 -8.40
CA GLU A 340 -9.22 -18.00 -7.83
C GLU A 340 -10.22 -16.92 -7.45
N GLU A 341 -11.43 -16.97 -8.03
CA GLU A 341 -12.59 -16.36 -7.39
C GLU A 341 -12.68 -17.02 -6.02
N VAL A 342 -12.01 -16.43 -5.03
CA VAL A 342 -12.25 -16.76 -3.64
C VAL A 342 -13.71 -16.46 -3.49
N HIS A 343 -14.56 -17.48 -3.47
CA HIS A 343 -15.96 -17.34 -3.11
C HIS A 343 -15.94 -16.82 -1.67
N PRO A 344 -16.09 -15.50 -1.42
CA PRO A 344 -15.65 -14.93 -0.16
C PRO A 344 -16.56 -15.28 1.00
N LEU A 345 -17.58 -16.10 0.79
CA LEU A 345 -18.59 -16.44 1.80
C LEU A 345 -18.69 -17.93 2.08
N ALA A 346 -18.28 -18.81 1.17
CA ALA A 346 -18.44 -20.25 1.38
C ALA A 346 -17.51 -20.80 2.46
N THR A 347 -16.42 -20.06 2.76
CA THR A 347 -15.38 -20.45 3.72
C THR A 347 -15.16 -19.43 4.84
N LEU A 348 -15.96 -18.37 4.92
CA LEU A 348 -15.90 -17.50 6.09
C LEU A 348 -16.54 -18.23 7.27
N PRO A 349 -15.96 -18.13 8.48
CA PRO A 349 -16.66 -18.50 9.69
C PRO A 349 -18.00 -17.76 9.76
N ALA A 350 -19.05 -18.44 10.22
CA ALA A 350 -20.37 -17.83 10.37
C ALA A 350 -20.29 -16.58 11.26
N GLY A 351 -20.82 -15.45 10.78
CA GLY A 351 -20.81 -14.16 11.47
C GLY A 351 -19.84 -13.11 10.89
N CYS A 352 -18.98 -13.51 9.95
CA CYS A 352 -17.95 -12.63 9.37
C CYS A 352 -18.38 -11.93 8.10
N GLU A 353 -19.52 -12.34 7.56
CA GLU A 353 -20.12 -11.77 6.38
C GLU A 353 -20.51 -10.30 6.59
N THR A 354 -20.98 -9.95 7.80
CA THR A 354 -21.34 -8.57 8.17
C THR A 354 -20.10 -7.68 8.29
N ALA A 355 -19.02 -8.16 8.91
CA ALA A 355 -17.77 -7.40 9.03
C ALA A 355 -17.13 -7.13 7.65
N LEU A 356 -17.12 -8.15 6.78
CA LEU A 356 -16.65 -7.99 5.41
C LEU A 356 -17.55 -7.03 4.64
N ALA A 357 -18.87 -7.20 4.70
CA ALA A 357 -19.83 -6.29 4.08
C ALA A 357 -19.65 -4.85 4.57
N ALA A 358 -19.36 -4.64 5.85
CA ALA A 358 -19.09 -3.33 6.43
C ALA A 358 -17.81 -2.70 5.86
N THR A 359 -16.73 -3.46 5.68
CA THR A 359 -15.51 -2.95 5.01
C THR A 359 -15.79 -2.53 3.56
N PHE A 360 -16.54 -3.33 2.80
CA PHE A 360 -16.90 -2.94 1.44
C PHE A 360 -17.83 -1.72 1.41
N ALA A 361 -18.80 -1.66 2.32
CA ALA A 361 -19.69 -0.52 2.49
C ALA A 361 -18.93 0.77 2.84
N LEU A 362 -17.92 0.71 3.71
CA LEU A 362 -17.05 1.84 4.03
C LEU A 362 -16.32 2.36 2.80
N GLY A 363 -15.76 1.45 1.99
CA GLY A 363 -15.11 1.82 0.74
C GLY A 363 -16.07 2.44 -0.29
N ASP A 364 -17.29 1.92 -0.38
CA ASP A 364 -18.34 2.46 -1.26
C ASP A 364 -18.84 3.83 -0.77
N MET A 365 -19.04 4.01 0.54
CA MET A 365 -19.35 5.31 1.13
C MET A 365 -18.25 6.32 0.81
N MET A 366 -16.99 5.95 1.03
CA MET A 366 -15.84 6.79 0.69
C MET A 366 -15.88 7.20 -0.78
N GLN A 367 -16.04 6.23 -1.67
CA GLN A 367 -16.16 6.47 -3.09
C GLN A 367 -17.28 7.47 -3.42
N GLN A 368 -18.48 7.24 -2.91
CA GLN A 368 -19.64 8.08 -3.21
C GLN A 368 -19.43 9.51 -2.72
N VAL A 369 -18.82 9.72 -1.55
CA VAL A 369 -18.45 11.07 -1.09
C VAL A 369 -17.38 11.68 -2.00
N CYS A 370 -16.35 10.94 -2.42
CA CYS A 370 -15.35 11.46 -3.36
C CYS A 370 -15.94 11.78 -4.75
N ARG A 371 -16.86 10.95 -5.28
CA ARG A 371 -17.49 11.16 -6.60
C ARG A 371 -18.32 12.42 -6.67
N ALA A 372 -18.99 12.79 -5.58
CA ALA A 372 -19.72 14.05 -5.48
C ALA A 372 -18.80 15.27 -5.72
N MET A 373 -17.48 15.08 -5.63
CA MET A 373 -16.47 16.12 -5.75
C MET A 373 -15.64 16.02 -7.02
N VAL A 374 -15.41 14.81 -7.56
CA VAL A 374 -14.50 14.62 -8.70
C VAL A 374 -15.15 13.84 -9.82
N ASN A 375 -15.50 14.56 -10.89
CA ASN A 375 -15.99 14.12 -12.22
C ASN A 375 -16.21 12.61 -12.43
N ASN A 376 -17.20 12.06 -11.72
CA ASN A 376 -18.01 10.88 -12.05
C ASN A 376 -17.30 9.57 -12.41
N ARG A 377 -16.06 9.32 -11.97
CA ARG A 377 -15.43 8.00 -12.17
C ARG A 377 -15.96 6.97 -11.20
N THR A 378 -16.46 5.85 -11.74
CA THR A 378 -16.92 4.70 -10.98
C THR A 378 -15.72 3.78 -10.72
N LEU A 379 -15.23 3.76 -9.48
CA LEU A 379 -14.24 2.76 -9.01
C LEU A 379 -14.89 1.37 -8.92
N ALA A 380 -14.09 0.34 -9.11
CA ALA A 380 -14.51 -1.04 -8.92
C ALA A 380 -14.66 -1.36 -7.42
N GLY A 381 -15.47 -2.37 -7.06
CA GLY A 381 -15.65 -2.77 -5.66
C GLY A 381 -14.38 -3.28 -4.98
N THR A 382 -13.37 -3.73 -5.74
CA THR A 382 -12.03 -4.08 -5.22
C THR A 382 -11.24 -2.86 -4.78
N ASP A 383 -11.42 -1.73 -5.47
CA ASP A 383 -10.81 -0.46 -5.06
C ASP A 383 -11.37 -0.05 -3.70
N ALA A 384 -12.69 -0.19 -3.48
CA ALA A 384 -13.35 0.18 -2.23
C ALA A 384 -12.67 -0.42 -0.98
N ALA A 385 -12.28 -1.70 -1.02
CA ALA A 385 -11.55 -2.33 0.07
C ALA A 385 -10.16 -1.71 0.29
N LEU A 386 -9.40 -1.43 -0.79
CA LEU A 386 -8.12 -0.72 -0.72
C LEU A 386 -8.27 0.67 -0.08
N TRP A 387 -9.35 1.38 -0.41
CA TRP A 387 -9.60 2.70 0.16
C TRP A 387 -9.84 2.67 1.67
N THR A 388 -10.50 1.64 2.20
CA THR A 388 -10.57 1.47 3.65
C THR A 388 -9.21 1.26 4.30
N MET A 389 -8.23 0.73 3.56
CA MET A 389 -6.83 0.62 4.01
C MET A 389 -6.09 1.96 3.99
N SER A 390 -6.64 3.00 3.36
CA SER A 390 -6.06 4.34 3.35
C SER A 390 -6.61 5.23 4.47
N LEU A 391 -7.79 4.95 5.01
CA LEU A 391 -8.41 5.78 6.04
C LEU A 391 -7.68 5.68 7.38
N ASP A 392 -7.47 6.82 8.03
CA ASP A 392 -7.15 6.85 9.45
C ASP A 392 -8.41 6.58 10.30
N PRO A 393 -8.27 6.10 11.55
CA PRO A 393 -9.41 5.78 12.41
C PRO A 393 -10.43 6.91 12.56
N LYS A 394 -9.97 8.15 12.73
CA LYS A 394 -10.81 9.33 12.96
C LYS A 394 -11.58 9.71 11.69
N ALA A 395 -10.92 9.75 10.53
CA ALA A 395 -11.58 10.02 9.25
C ALA A 395 -12.58 8.92 8.88
N CYS A 396 -12.25 7.65 9.14
CA CYS A 396 -13.20 6.55 8.93
C CYS A 396 -14.45 6.71 9.80
N ARG A 397 -14.28 6.94 11.11
CA ARG A 397 -15.42 7.13 12.02
C ARG A 397 -16.24 8.36 11.65
N ASN A 398 -15.61 9.48 11.28
CA ASN A 398 -16.29 10.67 10.80
C ASN A 398 -17.07 10.42 9.50
N LEU A 399 -16.48 9.70 8.54
CA LEU A 399 -17.15 9.30 7.30
C LEU A 399 -18.46 8.57 7.61
N VAL A 400 -18.42 7.58 8.51
CA VAL A 400 -19.60 6.82 8.94
C VAL A 400 -20.60 7.71 9.69
N GLN A 401 -20.13 8.48 10.67
CA GLN A 401 -20.98 9.30 11.53
C GLN A 401 -21.76 10.34 10.74
N GLU A 402 -21.10 11.03 9.81
CA GLU A 402 -21.66 12.14 9.04
C GLU A 402 -22.52 11.67 7.85
N ASN A 403 -22.27 10.46 7.33
CA ASN A 403 -22.87 10.06 6.05
C ASN A 403 -23.77 8.83 6.09
N TRP A 404 -23.70 7.99 7.13
CA TRP A 404 -24.49 6.74 7.16
C TRP A 404 -25.99 6.99 6.95
N ASP A 405 -26.59 7.89 7.72
CA ASP A 405 -28.05 8.12 7.69
C ASP A 405 -28.53 8.59 6.31
N ARG A 406 -27.66 9.26 5.54
CA ARG A 406 -27.92 9.69 4.16
C ARG A 406 -27.67 8.59 3.13
N MET A 407 -26.68 7.74 3.36
CA MET A 407 -26.15 6.79 2.38
C MET A 407 -26.62 5.36 2.59
N GLU A 408 -27.26 5.05 3.72
CA GLU A 408 -27.69 3.70 4.09
C GLU A 408 -28.47 3.02 2.96
N SER A 409 -29.48 3.69 2.40
CA SER A 409 -30.29 3.13 1.31
C SER A 409 -29.45 2.87 0.04
N GLY A 410 -28.49 3.74 -0.26
CA GLY A 410 -27.57 3.60 -1.39
C GLY A 410 -26.60 2.44 -1.21
N VAL A 411 -26.00 2.31 -0.03
CA VAL A 411 -25.09 1.22 0.33
C VAL A 411 -25.82 -0.12 0.32
N LYS A 412 -26.99 -0.20 0.97
CA LYS A 412 -27.82 -1.42 1.02
C LYS A 412 -28.38 -1.81 -0.34
N GLY A 413 -28.69 -0.82 -1.18
CA GLY A 413 -29.17 -0.99 -2.55
C GLY A 413 -28.08 -1.15 -3.60
N ASN A 414 -26.79 -1.16 -3.22
CA ASN A 414 -25.70 -1.10 -4.18
C ASN A 414 -25.60 -2.38 -5.02
N GLN A 415 -26.12 -2.30 -6.24
CA GLN A 415 -26.12 -3.41 -7.19
C GLN A 415 -24.70 -3.84 -7.60
N ALA A 416 -23.69 -2.96 -7.53
CA ALA A 416 -22.33 -3.37 -7.83
C ALA A 416 -21.80 -4.34 -6.76
N LEU A 417 -22.08 -4.09 -5.47
CA LEU A 417 -21.72 -5.02 -4.39
C LEU A 417 -22.47 -6.35 -4.53
N LEU A 418 -23.77 -6.30 -4.86
CA LEU A 418 -24.60 -7.49 -5.06
C LEU A 418 -24.19 -8.31 -6.30
N ARG A 419 -23.82 -7.66 -7.41
CA ARG A 419 -23.43 -8.32 -8.66
C ARG A 419 -22.15 -9.12 -8.58
N THR A 420 -21.29 -8.82 -7.61
CA THR A 420 -20.06 -9.61 -7.43
C THR A 420 -20.35 -11.04 -6.95
N ASN A 421 -21.61 -11.40 -6.64
CA ASN A 421 -21.99 -12.64 -5.96
C ASN A 421 -21.24 -12.87 -4.64
N ARG A 422 -20.55 -11.84 -4.12
CA ARG A 422 -19.74 -11.89 -2.89
C ARG A 422 -20.54 -11.60 -1.65
N PHE A 423 -21.72 -11.02 -1.77
CA PHE A 423 -22.60 -10.70 -0.65
C PHE A 423 -24.01 -11.12 -0.99
N LYS A 424 -24.64 -11.85 -0.07
CA LYS A 424 -26.08 -12.05 -0.14
C LYS A 424 -26.75 -10.73 0.27
N PRO A 425 -27.89 -10.36 -0.34
CA PRO A 425 -28.60 -9.11 -0.01
C PRO A 425 -28.87 -8.91 1.49
N GLU A 426 -29.14 -9.99 2.22
CA GLU A 426 -29.35 -9.98 3.67
C GLU A 426 -28.15 -9.42 4.45
N HIS A 427 -26.92 -9.66 3.99
CA HIS A 427 -25.73 -9.16 4.68
C HIS A 427 -25.64 -7.63 4.56
N LEU A 428 -25.88 -7.08 3.37
CA LEU A 428 -25.93 -5.62 3.19
C LEU A 428 -27.11 -5.02 3.96
N ASN A 429 -28.29 -5.64 3.88
CA ASN A 429 -29.48 -5.16 4.57
C ASN A 429 -29.33 -5.16 6.10
N SER A 430 -28.53 -6.07 6.66
CA SER A 430 -28.21 -6.14 8.08
C SER A 430 -27.18 -5.12 8.55
N LEU A 431 -26.50 -4.38 7.64
CA LEU A 431 -25.50 -3.40 8.05
C LEU A 431 -26.13 -2.31 8.90
N THR A 432 -25.46 -2.00 10.01
CA THR A 432 -25.79 -0.91 10.92
C THR A 432 -24.66 0.10 10.95
N LYS A 433 -24.96 1.31 11.43
CA LYS A 433 -23.94 2.35 11.68
C LYS A 433 -22.80 1.82 12.55
N ASP A 434 -23.15 1.10 13.62
CA ASP A 434 -22.19 0.53 14.56
C ASP A 434 -21.29 -0.52 13.90
N ALA A 435 -21.85 -1.40 13.05
CA ALA A 435 -21.06 -2.37 12.31
C ALA A 435 -20.02 -1.70 11.38
N LEU A 436 -20.35 -0.54 10.80
CA LEU A 436 -19.39 0.25 10.01
C LEU A 436 -18.35 0.95 10.90
N LEU A 437 -18.74 1.44 12.08
CA LEU A 437 -17.81 2.03 13.05
C LEU A 437 -16.82 1.00 13.61
N ASP A 438 -17.28 -0.24 13.80
CA ASP A 438 -16.46 -1.36 14.26
C ASP A 438 -15.53 -1.87 13.15
N ALA A 439 -15.93 -1.73 11.89
CA ALA A 439 -15.09 -2.01 10.74
C ALA A 439 -14.03 -0.92 10.46
N CYS A 440 -14.11 0.24 11.11
CA CYS A 440 -13.07 1.26 10.99
C CYS A 440 -11.75 0.78 11.61
N PRO A 441 -10.59 1.13 11.02
CA PRO A 441 -9.30 0.83 11.61
C PRO A 441 -9.24 1.32 13.07
N THR A 442 -8.70 0.49 13.96
CA THR A 442 -8.54 0.81 15.39
C THR A 442 -7.16 1.42 15.69
N GLU A 443 -6.16 1.08 14.90
CA GLU A 443 -4.79 1.59 15.04
C GLU A 443 -4.59 2.84 14.17
N GLU A 444 -3.91 3.85 14.72
CA GLU A 444 -3.49 5.01 13.94
C GLU A 444 -2.57 4.56 12.80
N ARG A 445 -2.93 4.95 11.58
CA ARG A 445 -2.05 4.73 10.43
C ARG A 445 -1.06 5.87 10.32
N ALA A 446 0.07 5.59 9.69
CA ALA A 446 1.11 6.60 9.47
C ALA A 446 0.49 7.90 8.94
N GLN A 447 0.76 9.00 9.64
CA GLN A 447 0.17 10.31 9.36
C GLN A 447 0.31 10.64 7.87
N VAL A 448 -0.73 11.25 7.31
CA VAL A 448 -0.68 11.84 5.97
C VAL A 448 0.56 12.75 5.92
N PRO A 449 1.42 12.65 4.89
CA PRO A 449 2.68 13.38 4.88
C PRO A 449 2.47 14.88 5.16
N PRO A 450 3.41 15.55 5.87
CA PRO A 450 3.30 16.97 6.19
C PRO A 450 3.08 17.87 4.97
N ASN A 451 3.41 17.40 3.77
CA ASN A 451 3.26 18.20 2.56
C ASN A 451 1.79 18.40 2.13
N VAL A 452 0.84 17.65 2.70
CA VAL A 452 -0.60 17.95 2.56
C VAL A 452 -0.98 19.27 3.26
N HIS A 453 -0.16 19.78 4.19
CA HIS A 453 -0.34 21.11 4.79
C HIS A 453 -0.33 22.24 3.75
N ASN A 454 0.35 22.06 2.61
CA ASN A 454 0.42 23.08 1.56
C ASN A 454 -0.84 23.12 0.67
N PHE A 455 -1.64 22.04 0.62
CA PHE A 455 -2.83 21.99 -0.23
C PHE A 455 -4.05 22.68 0.38
N LEU A 456 -4.10 22.78 1.71
CA LEU A 456 -5.25 23.38 2.42
C LEU A 456 -5.05 24.84 2.83
N ASN A 457 -3.90 25.46 2.52
CA ASN A 457 -3.55 26.83 2.92
C ASN A 457 -3.76 27.12 4.43
N THR A 458 -3.68 26.09 5.27
CA THR A 458 -3.76 26.22 6.73
C THR A 458 -2.51 25.59 7.34
N PRO A 459 -1.65 26.35 8.04
CA PRO A 459 -0.47 25.84 8.74
C PRO A 459 -0.83 25.05 10.02
N GLU A 460 -2.04 24.52 10.11
CA GLU A 460 -2.52 23.80 11.27
C GLU A 460 -2.14 22.31 11.18
N ASN A 461 -1.74 21.76 12.33
CA ASN A 461 -1.33 20.38 12.53
C ASN A 461 -2.45 19.42 12.07
N ILE A 462 -2.11 18.28 11.48
CA ILE A 462 -3.10 17.24 11.08
C ILE A 462 -3.97 16.84 12.28
N ASP A 463 -3.41 16.92 13.49
CA ASP A 463 -4.11 16.65 14.74
C ASP A 463 -5.32 17.57 14.99
N SER A 464 -5.31 18.81 14.45
CA SER A 464 -6.45 19.74 14.54
C SER A 464 -7.44 19.60 13.38
N MET A 465 -7.09 18.85 12.33
CA MET A 465 -8.02 18.59 11.23
C MET A 465 -9.16 17.70 11.71
N THR A 466 -10.37 18.05 11.29
CA THR A 466 -11.54 17.18 11.39
C THR A 466 -11.33 15.98 10.47
N GLY A 467 -11.91 14.82 10.80
CA GLY A 467 -11.85 13.64 9.93
C GLY A 467 -12.38 13.92 8.52
N LYS A 468 -13.35 14.84 8.40
CA LYS A 468 -13.83 15.38 7.12
C LYS A 468 -12.72 16.08 6.34
N GLN A 469 -11.94 16.97 6.93
CA GLN A 469 -10.86 17.65 6.23
C GLN A 469 -9.76 16.68 5.78
N VAL A 470 -9.41 15.67 6.60
CA VAL A 470 -8.45 14.62 6.22
C VAL A 470 -8.98 13.80 5.04
N PHE A 471 -10.26 13.43 5.11
CA PHE A 471 -10.95 12.71 4.05
C PHE A 471 -10.98 13.51 2.73
N MET A 472 -11.32 14.79 2.80
CA MET A 472 -11.36 15.71 1.65
C MET A 472 -10.00 15.82 0.95
N ALA A 473 -8.94 16.03 1.73
CA ALA A 473 -7.58 16.10 1.21
C ALA A 473 -7.17 14.80 0.48
N LYS A 474 -7.57 13.64 1.02
CA LYS A 474 -7.34 12.33 0.37
C LYS A 474 -8.10 12.19 -0.95
N CYS A 475 -9.40 12.50 -1.00
CA CYS A 475 -10.17 12.44 -2.24
C CYS A 475 -9.54 13.32 -3.33
N GLN A 476 -9.13 14.54 -2.97
CA GLN A 476 -8.54 15.48 -3.91
C GLN A 476 -7.19 14.97 -4.45
N SER A 477 -6.29 14.55 -3.55
CA SER A 477 -4.97 14.03 -3.91
C SER A 477 -5.03 12.85 -4.87
N CYS A 478 -5.98 11.94 -4.67
CA CYS A 478 -6.10 10.72 -5.48
C CYS A 478 -6.75 10.96 -6.85
N HIS A 479 -7.48 12.06 -7.05
CA HIS A 479 -8.26 12.27 -8.28
C HIS A 479 -7.82 13.48 -9.12
N GLU A 480 -7.05 14.43 -8.57
CA GLU A 480 -6.49 15.56 -9.34
C GLU A 480 -5.14 15.25 -10.03
N GLY A 481 -4.61 14.04 -9.83
CA GLY A 481 -3.29 13.59 -10.34
C GLY A 481 -3.09 13.53 -11.87
N GLY A 482 -4.09 13.89 -12.69
CA GLY A 482 -3.95 13.90 -14.15
C GLY A 482 -3.05 15.01 -14.70
N THR A 483 -3.00 16.16 -14.05
CA THR A 483 -2.04 17.27 -14.21
C THR A 483 -2.51 18.32 -13.22
N ALA A 484 -1.70 18.68 -12.23
CA ALA A 484 -1.97 19.84 -11.40
C ALA A 484 -1.94 21.11 -12.29
N ARG A 485 -3.08 21.46 -12.88
CA ARG A 485 -3.40 22.86 -13.14
C ARG A 485 -4.08 23.36 -11.87
N SER A 486 -3.57 24.48 -11.37
CA SER A 486 -4.18 25.29 -10.33
C SER A 486 -5.70 25.30 -10.48
N PHE A 487 -6.39 25.11 -9.37
CA PHE A 487 -7.81 25.40 -9.21
C PHE A 487 -8.08 26.83 -9.72
N GLU A 488 -8.57 26.97 -10.95
CA GLU A 488 -9.01 28.26 -11.49
C GLU A 488 -10.34 28.59 -10.81
N TRP A 489 -10.29 29.59 -9.93
CA TRP A 489 -11.44 30.14 -9.19
C TRP A 489 -12.52 30.77 -10.10
N ASP A 490 -12.29 30.80 -11.42
CA ASP A 490 -13.09 31.55 -12.39
C ASP A 490 -14.36 30.81 -12.87
N ASN A 491 -14.62 29.58 -12.40
CA ASN A 491 -15.80 28.78 -12.81
C ASN A 491 -16.85 28.56 -11.70
N LEU A 492 -16.79 29.30 -10.59
CA LEU A 492 -17.88 29.30 -9.61
C LEU A 492 -19.15 29.90 -10.23
N LYS A 493 -20.26 29.15 -10.17
CA LYS A 493 -21.57 29.68 -10.56
C LYS A 493 -22.08 30.58 -9.43
N LEU A 494 -22.88 31.59 -9.78
CA LEU A 494 -23.47 32.58 -8.86
C LEU A 494 -24.24 31.93 -7.68
N GLU A 495 -24.71 30.70 -7.89
CA GLU A 495 -25.46 29.87 -6.94
C GLU A 495 -24.57 29.41 -5.76
N ASP A 496 -23.28 29.16 -6.00
CA ASP A 496 -22.33 28.67 -5.00
C ASP A 496 -21.84 29.79 -4.06
N VAL A 497 -21.75 31.03 -4.57
CA VAL A 497 -21.40 32.23 -3.80
C VAL A 497 -22.54 32.65 -2.87
N SER A 498 -23.78 32.38 -3.27
CA SER A 498 -24.99 32.74 -2.50
C SER A 498 -25.11 31.97 -1.19
N MET A 499 -24.68 30.70 -1.14
CA MET A 499 -24.68 29.92 0.11
C MET A 499 -23.61 30.37 1.11
N MET A 500 -22.49 30.94 0.65
CA MET A 500 -21.47 31.51 1.55
C MET A 500 -21.88 32.87 2.15
N LEU A 501 -22.61 33.70 1.40
CA LEU A 501 -23.04 35.02 1.87
C LEU A 501 -24.18 34.95 2.90
N ILE A 502 -25.06 33.95 2.82
CA ILE A 502 -26.13 33.71 3.80
C ILE A 502 -25.53 33.41 5.18
N SER A 503 -24.44 32.65 5.26
CA SER A 503 -23.74 32.36 6.52
C SER A 503 -23.05 33.58 7.16
N ILE A 504 -22.83 34.66 6.40
CA ILE A 504 -22.22 35.90 6.89
C ILE A 504 -23.30 36.89 7.37
N GLN A 505 -24.49 36.87 6.77
CA GLN A 505 -25.61 37.73 7.17
C GLN A 505 -26.33 37.23 8.44
N ASP A 506 -26.30 35.93 8.73
CA ASP A 506 -27.00 35.34 9.89
C ASP A 506 -26.22 35.41 11.22
N GLY A 507 -25.04 36.03 11.26
CA GLY A 507 -24.34 36.39 12.51
C GLY A 507 -23.89 35.23 13.40
N THR A 508 -23.97 33.97 12.95
CA THR A 508 -23.54 32.79 13.71
C THR A 508 -22.06 32.47 13.43
N MET A 509 -21.15 33.25 14.02
CA MET A 509 -19.77 32.81 14.28
C MET A 509 -19.39 33.03 15.75
N PRO A 510 -18.54 32.18 16.34
CA PRO A 510 -18.06 32.35 17.70
C PRO A 510 -17.28 33.67 17.83
N ARG A 511 -17.63 34.49 18.82
CA ARG A 511 -16.91 35.73 19.14
C ARG A 511 -15.52 35.41 19.67
N GLY A 512 -14.52 35.47 18.79
CA GLY A 512 -13.13 35.25 19.20
C GLY A 512 -12.10 35.33 18.08
N ALA A 513 -12.16 36.35 17.21
CA ALA A 513 -11.03 36.84 16.40
C ALA A 513 -11.49 37.95 15.42
N THR A 514 -11.82 39.14 15.90
CA THR A 514 -12.36 40.18 14.99
C THR A 514 -11.81 41.57 15.29
N GLN A 515 -10.71 41.90 14.59
CA GLN A 515 -10.50 43.24 14.05
C GLN A 515 -9.57 43.20 12.83
N ASN A 516 -8.47 42.42 12.87
CA ASN A 516 -7.54 42.32 11.74
C ASN A 516 -8.08 41.50 10.56
N ARG A 517 -8.93 40.49 10.81
CA ARG A 517 -9.52 39.63 9.75
C ARG A 517 -10.57 40.34 8.88
N ALA A 518 -11.38 41.22 9.48
CA ALA A 518 -12.39 41.98 8.74
C ALA A 518 -11.76 43.06 7.84
N GLN A 519 -10.62 43.64 8.25
CA GLN A 519 -9.87 44.61 7.43
C GLN A 519 -9.17 43.97 6.24
N LEU A 520 -8.64 42.74 6.38
CA LEU A 520 -7.99 42.02 5.29
C LEU A 520 -8.98 41.52 4.22
N MET A 521 -10.23 41.25 4.60
CA MET A 521 -11.29 40.75 3.70
C MET A 521 -12.08 41.87 3.01
N GLN A 522 -12.02 43.12 3.52
CA GLN A 522 -12.75 44.27 2.98
C GLN A 522 -12.50 44.56 1.49
N PRO A 523 -11.26 44.47 0.95
CA PRO A 523 -11.02 44.70 -0.47
C PRO A 523 -11.70 43.66 -1.36
N LEU A 524 -11.62 42.38 -0.96
CA LEU A 524 -12.23 41.26 -1.67
C LEU A 524 -13.76 41.35 -1.64
N ILE A 525 -14.35 41.71 -0.49
CA ILE A 525 -15.80 41.90 -0.36
C ILE A 525 -16.28 43.05 -1.25
N ARG A 526 -15.54 44.18 -1.33
CA ARG A 526 -15.89 45.28 -2.24
C ARG A 526 -15.81 44.87 -3.70
N GLU A 527 -14.80 44.09 -4.07
CA GLU A 527 -14.65 43.60 -5.45
C GLU A 527 -15.80 42.67 -5.85
N LEU A 528 -16.20 41.76 -4.96
CA LEU A 528 -17.31 40.85 -5.20
C LEU A 528 -18.66 41.57 -5.29
N LEU A 529 -18.91 42.56 -4.42
CA LEU A 529 -20.12 43.37 -4.48
C LEU A 529 -20.19 44.23 -5.75
N ALA A 530 -19.06 44.79 -6.19
CA ALA A 530 -18.98 45.53 -7.45
C ALA A 530 -19.25 44.62 -8.67
N LYS A 531 -18.73 43.39 -8.66
CA LYS A 531 -18.99 42.39 -9.71
C LYS A 531 -20.46 41.94 -9.72
N GLN A 532 -21.06 41.74 -8.54
CA GLN A 532 -22.48 41.42 -8.43
C GLN A 532 -23.36 42.54 -8.99
N GLN A 533 -23.09 43.79 -8.59
CA GLN A 533 -23.86 44.94 -9.07
C GLN A 533 -23.73 45.12 -10.60
N ALA A 534 -22.54 44.92 -11.16
CA ALA A 534 -22.34 44.96 -12.62
C ALA A 534 -23.12 43.87 -13.36
N LEU A 535 -23.23 42.66 -12.78
CA LEU A 535 -24.02 41.56 -13.34
C LEU A 535 -25.52 41.82 -13.26
N GLU A 536 -25.99 42.40 -12.16
CA GLU A 536 -27.40 42.80 -11.99
C GLU A 536 -27.79 43.91 -12.97
N GLU A 537 -26.92 44.91 -13.18
CA GLU A 537 -27.10 45.96 -14.18
C GLU A 537 -27.08 45.42 -15.61
N ALA A 538 -26.18 44.49 -15.93
CA ALA A 538 -26.13 43.82 -17.22
C ALA A 538 -27.41 42.99 -17.48
N ALA A 539 -27.90 42.26 -16.48
CA ALA A 539 -29.13 41.49 -16.57
C ALA A 539 -30.38 42.39 -16.71
N ALA A 540 -30.41 43.53 -16.03
CA ALA A 540 -31.49 44.51 -16.16
C ALA A 540 -31.50 45.18 -17.54
N ASN A 541 -30.32 45.46 -18.10
CA ASN A 541 -30.19 46.02 -19.46
C ASN A 541 -30.50 44.99 -20.55
N ALA A 542 -30.19 43.70 -20.34
CA ALA A 542 -30.55 42.64 -21.28
C ALA A 542 -32.07 42.34 -21.31
N LYS A 543 -32.83 42.79 -20.30
CA LYS A 543 -34.30 42.67 -20.25
C LYS A 543 -35.03 43.87 -20.85
N LYS A 544 -34.33 44.97 -21.16
CA LYS A 544 -34.85 46.11 -21.91
C LYS A 544 -34.56 45.94 -23.39
#